data_AF-A0AAD6BDZ8-F1
#
_entry.id   AF-A0AAD6BDZ8-F1
#
_cell.length_a   1.000
_cell.length_b   1.000
_cell.length_c   1.000
_cell.angle_alpha   90.00
_cell.angle_beta   90.00
_cell.angle_gamma   90.00
#
_symmetry.space_group_name_H-M   'P 1'
#
loop_
_entity.id
_entity.type
_entity.pdbx_description
1 polymer ?
#
loop_
_entity_poly.entity_id
_entity_poly.type
_entity_poly.pdbx_seq_one_letter_code
_entity_poly.pdbx_strand_id
1 'polypeptide(L)'
;MRVQDTNRMSMVYTTPKNKQPSFGKLNMPKPQSGTSERRTSFFDAGRTSGASMPRNSIMSGFGGSEKIKDSRPLHDKAFVQQCTRQLHEFLTEHSYPGPLSAKTLVSPSTKEFVKVFEFVYCQIDPTFEMPNSKVEEEVPALLKALRYPFVLSKSSMYSVGAPHTWPLALGALTWMIDHVKIVSHEQETLFRDFCDDDEDIEEGLEYNKLVEDYSAEEYSKFMKGEDMFDDMGDVFLNKLTKLYNVDEALLDSMEEKYKILSTELHLLENDSQADRLTTKRMLRVKVQTDLKNLLSYQSRLDSFKASLECKYSELSDEQETTESHLESLKHEQNELQQLLKNQKFTPADVERITREKRELQQTISSLSKSLEDAEQHKWNEEIALAKFNEKAELKVAEYHKLARKLKLIPLSAENACGHDFEIRLFESGTMDQHKVKIQVLPRFNSDTLSMIKAGLLYLY
;
A
#
# COMPACT_ATOMS: atom_id res chain seq x y z
N MET A 1 4.46 -13.21 16.29
CA MET A 1 3.08 -13.34 15.77
C MET A 1 3.14 -13.65 14.29
N ARG A 2 2.10 -14.27 13.69
CA ARG A 2 2.04 -14.48 12.23
C ARG A 2 1.78 -13.16 11.52
N VAL A 3 2.43 -12.95 10.39
CA VAL A 3 2.09 -11.91 9.41
C VAL A 3 0.96 -12.43 8.52
N GLN A 4 0.04 -11.54 8.13
CA GLN A 4 -0.91 -11.78 7.05
C GLN A 4 -0.83 -10.62 6.06
N ASP A 5 -0.42 -10.92 4.83
CA ASP A 5 -0.70 -10.06 3.69
C ASP A 5 -2.14 -10.27 3.23
N THR A 6 -2.82 -9.19 2.87
CA THR A 6 -3.30 -9.00 1.48
C THR A 6 -3.90 -7.61 1.30
N ASN A 7 -3.62 -6.99 0.16
CA ASN A 7 -4.10 -5.67 -0.22
C ASN A 7 -4.95 -5.78 -1.49
N ARG A 8 -6.17 -5.23 -1.51
CA ARG A 8 -6.97 -5.10 -2.75
C ARG A 8 -8.07 -4.04 -2.63
N MET A 9 -7.95 -2.97 -3.40
CA MET A 9 -9.00 -1.99 -3.69
C MET A 9 -9.12 -1.76 -5.20
N SER A 10 -10.31 -2.00 -5.77
CA SER A 10 -10.81 -1.44 -7.04
C SER A 10 -12.30 -1.82 -7.15
N MET A 11 -13.27 -0.90 -7.19
CA MET A 11 -13.58 0.07 -8.25
C MET A 11 -14.19 -0.53 -9.53
N VAL A 12 -15.42 -1.02 -9.37
CA VAL A 12 -16.61 -0.79 -10.21
C VAL A 12 -16.38 -0.21 -11.62
N TYR A 13 -16.92 -0.91 -12.63
CA TYR A 13 -17.49 -0.31 -13.84
C TYR A 13 -18.89 -0.90 -14.13
N THR A 14 -19.67 -0.25 -15.00
CA THR A 14 -21.14 -0.42 -15.08
C THR A 14 -21.65 -0.72 -16.50
N THR A 15 -22.75 -1.49 -16.58
CA THR A 15 -23.49 -1.77 -17.83
C THR A 15 -25.00 -1.98 -17.53
N PRO A 16 -25.95 -1.48 -18.34
CA PRO A 16 -27.36 -1.36 -17.93
C PRO A 16 -28.31 -2.52 -18.32
N LYS A 17 -29.53 -2.50 -17.76
CA LYS A 17 -30.61 -3.51 -17.91
C LYS A 17 -31.38 -3.38 -19.24
N ASN A 18 -31.95 -4.49 -19.75
CA ASN A 18 -33.28 -4.45 -20.39
C ASN A 18 -34.06 -5.80 -20.32
N LYS A 19 -35.35 -5.74 -20.70
CA LYS A 19 -36.54 -6.55 -20.36
C LYS A 19 -36.60 -8.08 -20.65
N GLN A 20 -37.51 -8.70 -19.90
CA GLN A 20 -38.23 -10.01 -20.00
C GLN A 20 -39.18 -10.09 -21.25
N PRO A 21 -39.92 -11.20 -21.60
CA PRO A 21 -40.43 -12.26 -20.70
C PRO A 21 -40.66 -13.74 -21.18
N SER A 22 -40.72 -14.65 -20.18
CA SER A 22 -41.67 -15.79 -20.01
C SER A 22 -41.66 -17.09 -20.86
N PHE A 23 -42.23 -18.13 -20.23
CA PHE A 23 -42.64 -19.48 -20.66
C PHE A 23 -41.54 -20.55 -20.87
N GLY A 24 -41.65 -21.75 -20.30
CA GLY A 24 -42.70 -22.27 -19.39
C GLY A 24 -42.34 -23.58 -18.69
N LYS A 25 -43.17 -23.98 -17.71
CA LYS A 25 -43.12 -25.30 -17.02
C LYS A 25 -44.27 -26.18 -17.49
N LEU A 26 -44.05 -27.50 -17.56
CA LEU A 26 -44.95 -28.62 -17.16
C LEU A 26 -44.22 -29.93 -17.53
N ASN A 27 -43.85 -30.74 -16.53
CA ASN A 27 -44.53 -31.98 -16.10
C ASN A 27 -44.54 -33.14 -17.10
N MET A 28 -44.00 -34.27 -16.63
CA MET A 28 -44.20 -35.63 -17.16
C MET A 28 -45.70 -36.00 -17.22
N PRO A 29 -46.11 -36.96 -18.06
CA PRO A 29 -46.13 -38.34 -17.55
C PRO A 29 -45.76 -39.45 -18.55
N LYS A 30 -45.37 -40.61 -17.97
CA LYS A 30 -45.27 -41.93 -18.61
C LYS A 30 -46.50 -42.76 -18.23
N PRO A 31 -47.09 -43.52 -19.16
CA PRO A 31 -47.51 -44.94 -18.93
C PRO A 31 -47.27 -45.78 -20.21
N GLN A 32 -47.66 -47.04 -20.45
CA GLN A 32 -47.94 -48.31 -19.72
C GLN A 32 -47.85 -49.42 -20.82
N SER A 33 -47.70 -50.73 -20.60
CA SER A 33 -47.41 -51.62 -19.45
C SER A 33 -46.56 -52.79 -20.04
N GLY A 34 -46.33 -53.98 -19.47
CA GLY A 34 -46.71 -54.68 -18.23
C GLY A 34 -45.79 -55.91 -18.07
N THR A 35 -45.95 -56.87 -17.15
CA THR A 35 -47.11 -57.26 -16.31
C THR A 35 -46.68 -58.00 -15.02
N SER A 36 -47.48 -57.90 -13.93
CA SER A 36 -47.42 -58.68 -12.66
C SER A 36 -46.18 -58.45 -11.77
N GLU A 37 -46.23 -58.07 -10.48
CA GLU A 37 -47.00 -58.54 -9.29
C GLU A 37 -46.67 -59.97 -8.83
N ARG A 38 -46.49 -60.30 -7.53
CA ARG A 38 -46.81 -59.66 -6.22
C ARG A 38 -45.56 -59.61 -5.29
N ARG A 39 -45.40 -58.70 -4.30
CA ARG A 39 -46.02 -58.61 -2.93
C ARG A 39 -45.90 -59.93 -2.13
N THR A 40 -45.38 -60.00 -0.89
CA THR A 40 -45.69 -59.17 0.31
C THR A 40 -44.51 -58.89 1.27
N SER A 41 -44.67 -57.89 2.15
CA SER A 41 -43.81 -57.50 3.29
C SER A 41 -44.20 -58.15 4.62
N PHE A 42 -43.35 -58.12 5.67
CA PHE A 42 -43.69 -57.64 7.03
C PHE A 42 -42.45 -57.50 7.96
N PHE A 43 -42.64 -57.09 9.21
CA PHE A 43 -41.65 -56.51 10.15
C PHE A 43 -41.24 -57.44 11.31
N ASP A 44 -40.17 -56.99 12.00
CA ASP A 44 -39.89 -57.08 13.44
C ASP A 44 -39.13 -58.29 14.04
N ALA A 45 -38.64 -58.06 15.27
CA ALA A 45 -37.57 -58.79 15.92
C ALA A 45 -38.03 -59.78 17.02
N GLY A 46 -37.17 -60.77 17.31
CA GLY A 46 -37.32 -61.68 18.44
C GLY A 46 -35.96 -61.99 19.09
N ARG A 47 -35.88 -61.87 20.42
CA ARG A 47 -34.69 -62.18 21.23
C ARG A 47 -34.87 -63.50 21.97
N THR A 48 -33.81 -64.29 22.12
CA THR A 48 -33.43 -64.95 23.39
C THR A 48 -31.99 -65.48 23.36
N SER A 49 -31.40 -65.60 24.54
CA SER A 49 -30.01 -66.03 24.75
C SER A 49 -29.84 -67.56 24.75
N GLY A 50 -28.65 -68.04 24.38
CA GLY A 50 -28.24 -69.43 24.58
C GLY A 50 -26.73 -69.59 24.38
N ALA A 51 -25.97 -69.79 25.45
CA ALA A 51 -24.51 -69.80 25.40
C ALA A 51 -23.95 -71.22 25.28
N SER A 52 -23.31 -71.53 24.15
CA SER A 52 -22.24 -72.55 24.09
C SER A 52 -21.41 -72.41 22.83
N MET A 53 -20.12 -72.09 22.96
CA MET A 53 -19.15 -72.23 21.87
C MET A 53 -18.81 -73.71 21.66
N PRO A 54 -18.77 -74.17 20.40
CA PRO A 54 -17.59 -74.91 20.01
C PRO A 54 -17.03 -74.48 18.64
N ARG A 55 -15.75 -74.09 18.66
CA ARG A 55 -14.75 -74.18 17.57
C ARG A 55 -15.20 -73.83 16.14
N ASN A 56 -14.72 -72.70 15.63
CA ASN A 56 -14.61 -72.45 14.20
C ASN A 56 -13.83 -73.58 13.51
N SER A 57 -14.50 -74.30 12.61
CA SER A 57 -13.88 -75.06 11.52
C SER A 57 -14.72 -74.90 10.24
N ILE A 58 -15.15 -73.67 9.95
CA ILE A 58 -15.83 -73.32 8.71
C ILE A 58 -14.78 -73.24 7.60
N MET A 59 -14.46 -74.41 7.03
CA MET A 59 -13.88 -74.55 5.70
C MET A 59 -14.63 -75.70 5.02
N SER A 60 -15.86 -75.42 4.58
CA SER A 60 -16.74 -76.41 3.98
C SER A 60 -17.73 -75.75 3.02
N GLY A 61 -17.63 -76.10 1.74
CA GLY A 61 -18.73 -76.03 0.78
C GLY A 61 -19.28 -74.64 0.45
N PHE A 62 -18.49 -73.77 -0.17
CA PHE A 62 -19.10 -72.85 -1.14
C PHE A 62 -19.49 -73.68 -2.37
N GLY A 63 -20.79 -73.76 -2.64
CA GLY A 63 -21.34 -74.70 -3.63
C GLY A 63 -21.42 -76.13 -3.11
N GLY A 64 -22.64 -76.64 -2.97
CA GLY A 64 -22.86 -78.08 -3.17
C GLY A 64 -22.57 -78.39 -4.64
N SER A 65 -22.03 -79.58 -4.93
CA SER A 65 -21.70 -79.96 -6.31
C SER A 65 -22.95 -80.32 -7.12
N GLU A 66 -23.71 -79.29 -7.50
CA GLU A 66 -24.50 -79.33 -8.72
C GLU A 66 -23.57 -79.79 -9.83
N LYS A 67 -23.81 -81.00 -10.33
CA LYS A 67 -22.95 -81.62 -11.35
C LYS A 67 -23.10 -80.77 -12.60
N ILE A 68 -22.06 -79.99 -12.92
CA ILE A 68 -22.04 -79.08 -14.07
C ILE A 68 -22.49 -79.89 -15.29
N LYS A 69 -23.69 -79.57 -15.78
CA LYS A 69 -24.29 -80.31 -16.87
C LYS A 69 -23.54 -79.92 -18.14
N ASP A 70 -23.08 -80.91 -18.89
CA ASP A 70 -22.48 -80.65 -20.20
C ASP A 70 -23.49 -79.91 -21.08
N SER A 71 -23.11 -78.70 -21.49
CA SER A 71 -23.91 -77.80 -22.32
C SER A 71 -23.79 -78.14 -23.81
N ARG A 72 -22.79 -78.95 -24.18
CA ARG A 72 -22.55 -79.35 -25.56
C ARG A 72 -23.59 -80.39 -25.97
N PRO A 73 -24.22 -80.27 -27.15
CA PRO A 73 -25.24 -81.21 -27.58
C PRO A 73 -24.63 -82.51 -28.13
N LEU A 74 -23.95 -83.28 -27.26
CA LEU A 74 -23.26 -84.55 -27.58
C LEU A 74 -24.18 -85.71 -28.03
N HIS A 75 -25.48 -85.45 -28.17
CA HIS A 75 -26.44 -86.40 -28.76
C HIS A 75 -27.10 -85.87 -30.05
N ASP A 76 -26.77 -84.64 -30.46
CA ASP A 76 -27.10 -84.15 -31.80
C ASP A 76 -26.10 -84.67 -32.84
N LYS A 77 -26.62 -85.13 -33.97
CA LYS A 77 -25.82 -85.64 -35.08
C LYS A 77 -25.06 -84.53 -35.81
N ALA A 78 -25.59 -83.30 -35.87
CA ALA A 78 -24.89 -82.21 -36.55
C ALA A 78 -23.67 -81.72 -35.74
N PHE A 79 -23.82 -81.58 -34.43
CA PHE A 79 -22.70 -81.27 -33.52
C PHE A 79 -21.63 -82.36 -33.50
N VAL A 80 -22.00 -83.64 -33.38
CA VAL A 80 -21.04 -84.75 -33.43
C VAL A 80 -20.26 -84.76 -34.76
N GLN A 81 -20.95 -84.54 -35.89
CA GLN A 81 -20.29 -84.38 -37.21
C GLN A 81 -19.38 -83.15 -37.29
N GLN A 82 -19.66 -82.07 -36.56
CA GLN A 82 -18.75 -80.92 -36.46
C GLN A 82 -17.47 -81.27 -35.69
N CYS A 83 -17.59 -81.90 -34.52
CA CYS A 83 -16.43 -82.36 -33.74
C CYS A 83 -15.59 -83.39 -34.52
N THR A 84 -16.22 -84.29 -35.29
CA THR A 84 -15.51 -85.22 -36.19
C THR A 84 -14.71 -84.48 -37.28
N ARG A 85 -15.24 -83.40 -37.86
CA ARG A 85 -14.48 -82.57 -38.82
C ARG A 85 -13.30 -81.87 -38.16
N GLN A 86 -13.51 -81.24 -37.01
CA GLN A 86 -12.44 -80.55 -36.25
C GLN A 86 -11.30 -81.51 -35.87
N LEU A 87 -11.63 -82.74 -35.45
CA LEU A 87 -10.65 -83.79 -35.17
C LEU A 87 -9.88 -84.20 -36.43
N HIS A 88 -10.55 -84.44 -37.55
CA HIS A 88 -9.88 -84.77 -38.82
C HIS A 88 -8.96 -83.64 -39.30
N GLU A 89 -9.44 -82.40 -39.27
CA GLU A 89 -8.72 -81.20 -39.66
C GLU A 89 -7.42 -81.05 -38.84
N PHE A 90 -7.52 -81.07 -37.51
CA PHE A 90 -6.38 -80.98 -36.61
C PHE A 90 -5.35 -82.11 -36.82
N LEU A 91 -5.80 -83.36 -36.95
CA LEU A 91 -4.91 -84.51 -37.19
C LEU A 91 -4.24 -84.45 -38.57
N THR A 92 -4.86 -83.80 -39.56
CA THR A 92 -4.27 -83.57 -40.89
C THR A 92 -3.23 -82.46 -40.82
N GLU A 93 -3.58 -81.33 -40.19
CA GLU A 93 -2.75 -80.14 -39.96
C GLU A 93 -1.44 -80.49 -39.24
N HIS A 94 -1.52 -81.28 -38.16
CA HIS A 94 -0.37 -81.67 -37.34
C HIS A 94 0.35 -82.95 -37.85
N SER A 95 0.01 -83.44 -39.04
CA SER A 95 0.65 -84.61 -39.68
C SER A 95 0.60 -85.92 -38.87
N TYR A 96 -0.59 -86.32 -38.41
CA TYR A 96 -0.80 -87.56 -37.66
C TYR A 96 -0.29 -88.81 -38.41
N PRO A 97 0.60 -89.64 -37.82
CA PRO A 97 1.20 -90.79 -38.51
C PRO A 97 0.29 -92.02 -38.63
N GLY A 98 -0.94 -91.99 -38.11
CA GLY A 98 -1.90 -93.09 -38.17
C GLY A 98 -2.92 -92.96 -39.32
N PRO A 99 -3.60 -94.06 -39.69
CA PRO A 99 -4.54 -94.05 -40.81
C PRO A 99 -5.83 -93.26 -40.48
N LEU A 100 -6.02 -92.10 -41.12
CA LEU A 100 -7.23 -91.28 -41.03
C LEU A 100 -8.41 -91.88 -41.81
N SER A 101 -8.87 -93.06 -41.38
CA SER A 101 -10.03 -93.72 -41.98
C SER A 101 -11.35 -93.13 -41.48
N ALA A 102 -12.32 -92.98 -42.39
CA ALA A 102 -13.69 -92.59 -42.04
C ALA A 102 -14.36 -93.53 -41.01
N LYS A 103 -13.88 -94.77 -40.84
CA LYS A 103 -14.32 -95.67 -39.76
C LYS A 103 -13.77 -95.26 -38.41
N THR A 104 -12.47 -94.96 -38.34
CA THR A 104 -11.75 -94.51 -37.14
C THR A 104 -12.31 -93.21 -36.57
N LEU A 105 -12.88 -92.35 -37.42
CA LEU A 105 -13.46 -91.05 -37.05
C LEU A 105 -14.95 -91.13 -36.62
N VAL A 106 -15.62 -92.26 -36.86
CA VAL A 106 -17.06 -92.47 -36.57
C VAL A 106 -17.28 -93.54 -35.51
N SER A 107 -16.39 -94.53 -35.38
CA SER A 107 -16.43 -95.58 -34.37
C SER A 107 -15.03 -96.23 -34.18
N PRO A 108 -14.07 -95.54 -33.55
CA PRO A 108 -12.73 -96.09 -33.32
C PRO A 108 -12.72 -97.26 -32.34
N SER A 109 -11.79 -98.20 -32.52
CA SER A 109 -11.40 -99.12 -31.46
C SER A 109 -10.67 -98.37 -30.33
N THR A 110 -10.64 -98.93 -29.11
CA THR A 110 -9.88 -98.36 -27.99
C THR A 110 -8.39 -98.15 -28.34
N LYS A 111 -7.79 -99.00 -29.17
CA LYS A 111 -6.40 -98.83 -29.62
C LYS A 111 -6.20 -97.64 -30.55
N GLU A 112 -7.15 -97.36 -31.43
CA GLU A 112 -7.09 -96.17 -32.29
C GLU A 112 -7.37 -94.90 -31.48
N PHE A 113 -8.37 -94.92 -30.58
CA PHE A 113 -8.66 -93.80 -29.69
C PHE A 113 -7.43 -93.42 -28.85
N VAL A 114 -6.77 -94.41 -28.23
CA VAL A 114 -5.62 -94.13 -27.36
C VAL A 114 -4.47 -93.49 -28.15
N LYS A 115 -4.19 -93.95 -29.38
CA LYS A 115 -3.19 -93.31 -30.25
C LYS A 115 -3.54 -91.90 -30.70
N VAL A 116 -4.82 -91.61 -30.91
CA VAL A 116 -5.31 -90.26 -31.23
C VAL A 116 -5.22 -89.35 -29.99
N PHE A 117 -5.61 -89.86 -28.83
CA PHE A 117 -5.51 -89.14 -27.55
C PHE A 117 -4.05 -88.81 -27.21
N GLU A 118 -3.17 -89.81 -27.29
CA GLU A 118 -1.72 -89.69 -27.12
C GLU A 118 -1.16 -88.60 -28.04
N PHE A 119 -1.40 -88.68 -29.34
CA PHE A 119 -0.92 -87.68 -30.30
C PHE A 119 -1.40 -86.25 -30.03
N VAL A 120 -2.66 -86.07 -29.61
CA VAL A 120 -3.19 -84.74 -29.23
C VAL A 120 -2.55 -84.26 -27.92
N TYR A 121 -2.31 -85.16 -26.96
CA TYR A 121 -1.63 -84.84 -25.70
C TYR A 121 -0.16 -84.47 -25.91
N CYS A 122 0.53 -85.12 -26.86
CA CYS A 122 1.93 -84.79 -27.21
C CYS A 122 2.10 -83.38 -27.81
N GLN A 123 1.02 -82.71 -28.23
CA GLN A 123 1.07 -81.28 -28.61
C GLN A 123 1.07 -80.34 -27.39
N ILE A 124 0.75 -80.85 -26.19
CA ILE A 124 0.81 -80.14 -24.91
C ILE A 124 2.11 -80.50 -24.17
N ASP A 125 2.50 -81.77 -24.20
CA ASP A 125 3.74 -82.29 -23.62
C ASP A 125 4.50 -83.16 -24.63
N PRO A 126 5.48 -82.59 -25.36
CA PRO A 126 6.29 -83.33 -26.34
C PRO A 126 7.15 -84.47 -25.76
N THR A 127 7.22 -84.62 -24.43
CA THR A 127 7.97 -85.69 -23.76
C THR A 127 7.08 -86.85 -23.28
N PHE A 128 5.77 -86.76 -23.46
CA PHE A 128 4.81 -87.76 -23.02
C PHE A 128 4.76 -89.00 -23.94
N GLU A 129 4.82 -90.20 -23.34
CA GLU A 129 4.49 -91.49 -23.96
C GLU A 129 3.34 -92.17 -23.20
N MET A 130 2.37 -92.77 -23.90
CA MET A 130 1.24 -93.43 -23.24
C MET A 130 1.65 -94.76 -22.59
N PRO A 131 1.35 -95.00 -21.29
CA PRO A 131 1.67 -96.26 -20.64
C PRO A 131 1.07 -97.49 -21.32
N ASN A 132 1.90 -98.51 -21.57
CA ASN A 132 1.52 -99.77 -22.23
C ASN A 132 0.51 -100.64 -21.44
N SER A 133 0.05 -100.20 -20.27
CA SER A 133 -0.95 -100.89 -19.44
C SER A 133 -1.84 -99.87 -18.73
N LYS A 134 -3.08 -100.23 -18.38
CA LYS A 134 -4.04 -99.39 -17.64
C LYS A 134 -4.43 -98.08 -18.34
N VAL A 135 -4.36 -98.00 -19.67
CA VAL A 135 -4.79 -96.84 -20.47
C VAL A 135 -6.24 -96.39 -20.16
N GLU A 136 -7.08 -97.29 -19.66
CA GLU A 136 -8.44 -97.00 -19.21
C GLU A 136 -8.54 -96.27 -17.85
N GLU A 137 -7.45 -96.23 -17.07
CA GLU A 137 -7.28 -95.45 -15.84
C GLU A 137 -6.51 -94.15 -16.13
N GLU A 138 -5.48 -94.22 -16.99
CA GLU A 138 -4.63 -93.07 -17.34
C GLU A 138 -5.38 -91.98 -18.14
N VAL A 139 -6.16 -92.33 -19.18
CA VAL A 139 -6.89 -91.32 -19.97
C VAL A 139 -7.83 -90.45 -19.10
N PRO A 140 -8.68 -91.02 -18.22
CA PRO A 140 -9.44 -90.22 -17.25
C PRO A 140 -8.59 -89.43 -16.25
N ALA A 141 -7.41 -89.92 -15.87
CA ALA A 141 -6.49 -89.22 -14.98
C ALA A 141 -5.84 -88.00 -15.64
N LEU A 142 -5.36 -88.13 -16.88
CA LEU A 142 -4.76 -87.07 -17.69
C LEU A 142 -5.79 -85.97 -18.00
N LEU A 143 -7.01 -86.33 -18.41
CA LEU A 143 -8.11 -85.37 -18.58
C LEU A 143 -8.42 -84.60 -17.29
N LYS A 144 -8.41 -85.29 -16.14
CA LYS A 144 -8.60 -84.66 -14.83
C LYS A 144 -7.45 -83.75 -14.42
N ALA A 145 -6.20 -84.08 -14.79
CA ALA A 145 -5.02 -83.24 -14.58
C ALA A 145 -5.11 -81.94 -15.39
N LEU A 146 -5.49 -82.05 -16.67
CA LEU A 146 -5.83 -80.91 -17.56
C LEU A 146 -7.10 -80.13 -17.13
N ARG A 147 -7.75 -80.51 -16.02
CA ARG A 147 -8.98 -79.90 -15.47
C ARG A 147 -10.23 -80.03 -16.35
N TYR A 148 -10.31 -81.06 -17.20
CA TYR A 148 -11.52 -81.36 -17.98
C TYR A 148 -12.76 -81.50 -17.06
N PRO A 149 -13.83 -80.70 -17.25
CA PRO A 149 -14.94 -80.64 -16.29
C PRO A 149 -15.89 -81.85 -16.33
N PHE A 150 -15.76 -82.76 -17.31
CA PHE A 150 -16.69 -83.88 -17.51
C PHE A 150 -15.98 -85.24 -17.39
N VAL A 151 -16.48 -86.11 -16.51
CA VAL A 151 -15.79 -87.38 -16.21
C VAL A 151 -16.06 -88.44 -17.27
N LEU A 152 -15.04 -88.84 -18.02
CA LEU A 152 -15.03 -90.12 -18.73
C LEU A 152 -14.79 -91.26 -17.73
N SER A 153 -15.63 -92.30 -17.76
CA SER A 153 -15.52 -93.44 -16.85
C SER A 153 -14.57 -94.52 -17.38
N LYS A 154 -13.94 -95.29 -16.49
CA LYS A 154 -13.16 -96.49 -16.86
C LYS A 154 -13.96 -97.46 -17.75
N SER A 155 -15.26 -97.59 -17.51
CA SER A 155 -16.18 -98.38 -18.38
C SER A 155 -16.36 -97.82 -19.79
N SER A 156 -16.29 -96.49 -19.96
CA SER A 156 -16.33 -95.85 -21.28
C SER A 156 -15.10 -96.20 -22.11
N MET A 157 -13.92 -96.31 -21.49
CA MET A 157 -12.65 -96.60 -22.17
C MET A 157 -12.63 -97.99 -22.83
N TYR A 158 -13.20 -99.00 -22.17
CA TYR A 158 -13.36 -100.35 -22.75
C TYR A 158 -14.36 -100.41 -23.93
N SER A 159 -15.14 -99.35 -24.16
CA SER A 159 -16.25 -99.31 -25.13
C SER A 159 -16.31 -98.00 -25.93
N VAL A 160 -15.15 -97.36 -26.14
CA VAL A 160 -15.07 -95.95 -26.55
C VAL A 160 -15.76 -95.64 -27.89
N GLY A 161 -15.70 -96.56 -28.86
CA GLY A 161 -16.37 -96.44 -30.16
C GLY A 161 -17.87 -96.77 -30.17
N ALA A 162 -18.49 -97.07 -29.02
CA ALA A 162 -19.92 -97.39 -28.96
C ALA A 162 -20.80 -96.15 -29.20
N PRO A 163 -22.01 -96.27 -29.81
CA PRO A 163 -22.80 -95.12 -30.26
C PRO A 163 -23.17 -94.06 -29.20
N HIS A 164 -23.23 -94.44 -27.93
CA HIS A 164 -23.51 -93.53 -26.81
C HIS A 164 -22.24 -93.06 -26.07
N THR A 165 -21.11 -93.74 -26.30
CA THR A 165 -19.82 -93.45 -25.65
C THR A 165 -18.95 -92.56 -26.52
N TRP A 166 -18.93 -92.80 -27.83
CA TRP A 166 -18.07 -92.08 -28.77
C TRP A 166 -18.28 -90.56 -28.75
N PRO A 167 -19.52 -90.02 -28.69
CA PRO A 167 -19.71 -88.57 -28.59
C PRO A 167 -19.11 -87.93 -27.33
N LEU A 168 -19.05 -88.66 -26.22
CA LEU A 168 -18.44 -88.18 -24.96
C LEU A 168 -16.92 -88.14 -25.07
N ALA A 169 -16.33 -89.16 -25.68
CA ALA A 169 -14.89 -89.27 -25.88
C ALA A 169 -14.37 -88.32 -26.99
N LEU A 170 -15.12 -88.17 -28.09
CA LEU A 170 -14.89 -87.18 -29.13
C LEU A 170 -15.01 -85.76 -28.54
N GLY A 171 -16.01 -85.49 -27.70
CA GLY A 171 -16.12 -84.23 -26.98
C GLY A 171 -14.93 -83.93 -26.06
N ALA A 172 -14.26 -84.95 -25.51
CA ALA A 172 -13.02 -84.77 -24.76
C ALA A 172 -11.83 -84.45 -25.68
N LEU A 173 -11.70 -85.16 -26.82
CA LEU A 173 -10.66 -84.90 -27.82
C LEU A 173 -10.77 -83.51 -28.44
N THR A 174 -11.97 -83.08 -28.85
CA THR A 174 -12.17 -81.72 -29.39
C THR A 174 -11.84 -80.65 -28.36
N TRP A 175 -12.21 -80.86 -27.09
CA TRP A 175 -11.83 -79.94 -26.01
C TRP A 175 -10.31 -79.91 -25.76
N MET A 176 -9.60 -81.04 -25.87
CA MET A 176 -8.12 -81.06 -25.83
C MET A 176 -7.51 -80.30 -27.01
N ILE A 177 -8.08 -80.43 -28.21
CA ILE A 177 -7.67 -79.68 -29.41
C ILE A 177 -7.86 -78.17 -29.21
N ASP A 178 -9.01 -77.76 -28.65
CA ASP A 178 -9.25 -76.35 -28.32
C ASP A 178 -8.23 -75.84 -27.28
N HIS A 179 -7.84 -76.68 -26.30
CA HIS A 179 -6.77 -76.35 -25.35
C HIS A 179 -5.38 -76.24 -25.97
N VAL A 180 -5.00 -77.11 -26.91
CA VAL A 180 -3.74 -76.97 -27.68
C VAL A 180 -3.74 -75.63 -28.41
N LYS A 181 -4.83 -75.30 -29.12
CA LYS A 181 -4.94 -74.05 -29.90
C LYS A 181 -4.84 -72.79 -29.02
N ILE A 182 -5.38 -72.83 -27.79
CA ILE A 182 -5.22 -71.74 -26.82
C ILE A 182 -3.74 -71.59 -26.42
N VAL A 183 -3.09 -72.67 -25.99
CA VAL A 183 -1.68 -72.62 -25.52
C VAL A 183 -0.72 -72.13 -26.61
N SER A 184 -0.88 -72.60 -27.85
CA SER A 184 -0.06 -72.14 -28.98
C SER A 184 -0.30 -70.65 -29.29
N HIS A 185 -1.55 -70.18 -29.25
CA HIS A 185 -1.87 -68.78 -29.51
C HIS A 185 -1.41 -67.85 -28.38
N GLU A 186 -1.53 -68.26 -27.11
CA GLU A 186 -1.01 -67.50 -25.97
C GLU A 186 0.51 -67.28 -26.11
N GLN A 187 1.27 -68.33 -26.46
CA GLN A 187 2.70 -68.25 -26.74
C GLN A 187 3.04 -67.30 -27.90
N GLU A 188 2.24 -67.23 -28.97
CA GLU A 188 2.50 -66.32 -30.09
C GLU A 188 2.13 -64.86 -29.76
N THR A 189 1.10 -64.62 -28.94
CA THR A 189 0.72 -63.25 -28.52
C THR A 189 1.62 -62.66 -27.44
N LEU A 190 2.00 -63.44 -26.41
CA LEU A 190 2.74 -62.93 -25.25
C LEU A 190 4.17 -62.49 -25.58
N PHE A 191 4.73 -62.89 -26.73
CA PHE A 191 6.03 -62.42 -27.21
C PHE A 191 5.94 -61.14 -28.07
N ARG A 192 4.74 -60.70 -28.47
CA ARG A 192 4.57 -59.50 -29.32
C ARG A 192 4.12 -58.26 -28.53
N ASP A 193 3.17 -58.41 -27.61
CA ASP A 193 2.61 -57.28 -26.83
C ASP A 193 3.64 -56.58 -25.90
N PHE A 194 4.81 -57.17 -25.65
CA PHE A 194 5.88 -56.60 -24.82
C PHE A 194 7.02 -55.95 -25.63
N CYS A 195 6.86 -55.73 -26.94
CA CYS A 195 7.94 -55.27 -27.82
C CYS A 195 7.66 -53.99 -28.64
N ASP A 196 6.41 -53.52 -28.76
CA ASP A 196 6.04 -52.49 -29.76
C ASP A 196 5.45 -51.17 -29.18
N ASP A 197 5.13 -51.08 -27.89
CA ASP A 197 4.55 -49.86 -27.25
C ASP A 197 5.64 -48.99 -26.55
N ASP A 198 6.69 -48.67 -27.31
CA ASP A 198 7.79 -47.78 -26.90
C ASP A 198 7.38 -46.29 -26.93
N GLU A 199 6.95 -45.74 -25.77
CA GLU A 199 7.06 -44.29 -25.50
C GLU A 199 7.14 -43.93 -23.99
N ASP A 200 6.74 -44.84 -23.09
CA ASP A 200 6.73 -44.62 -21.62
C ASP A 200 7.31 -45.84 -20.85
N ILE A 201 8.24 -46.59 -21.47
CA ILE A 201 8.93 -47.73 -20.82
C ILE A 201 9.85 -47.20 -19.72
N GLU A 202 9.53 -47.55 -18.48
CA GLU A 202 10.29 -47.24 -17.27
C GLU A 202 11.79 -47.55 -17.45
N GLU A 203 12.67 -46.57 -17.19
CA GLU A 203 14.12 -46.60 -17.46
C GLU A 203 14.86 -47.82 -16.85
N GLY A 204 14.24 -48.48 -15.86
CA GLY A 204 14.72 -49.73 -15.28
C GLY A 204 14.39 -51.00 -16.08
N LEU A 205 13.38 -51.03 -16.95
CA LEU A 205 12.93 -52.24 -17.66
C LEU A 205 13.90 -52.67 -18.76
N GLU A 206 14.36 -51.75 -19.61
CA GLU A 206 15.42 -52.04 -20.59
C GLU A 206 16.72 -52.46 -19.89
N TYR A 207 17.08 -51.78 -18.81
CA TYR A 207 18.25 -52.11 -18.00
C TYR A 207 18.13 -53.51 -17.36
N ASN A 208 16.96 -53.85 -16.78
CA ASN A 208 16.71 -55.17 -16.22
C ASN A 208 16.79 -56.26 -17.29
N LYS A 209 16.18 -56.06 -18.47
CA LYS A 209 16.28 -56.95 -19.62
C LYS A 209 17.73 -57.15 -20.07
N LEU A 210 18.51 -56.06 -20.14
CA LEU A 210 19.94 -56.09 -20.48
C LEU A 210 20.77 -56.87 -19.43
N VAL A 211 20.44 -56.74 -18.15
CA VAL A 211 21.06 -57.50 -17.04
C VAL A 211 20.62 -58.96 -17.05
N GLU A 212 19.36 -59.27 -17.35
CA GLU A 212 18.86 -60.65 -17.47
C GLU A 212 19.49 -61.37 -18.66
N ASP A 213 19.55 -60.74 -19.85
CA ASP A 213 20.25 -61.25 -21.04
C ASP A 213 21.73 -61.53 -20.74
N TYR A 214 22.43 -60.57 -20.11
CA TYR A 214 23.82 -60.73 -19.68
C TYR A 214 23.99 -61.91 -18.73
N SER A 215 23.19 -61.94 -17.66
CA SER A 215 23.25 -62.97 -16.61
C SER A 215 22.95 -64.35 -17.17
N ALA A 216 21.99 -64.46 -18.11
CA ALA A 216 21.65 -65.71 -18.77
C ALA A 216 22.76 -66.21 -19.70
N GLU A 217 23.43 -65.32 -20.45
CA GLU A 217 24.55 -65.71 -21.31
C GLU A 217 25.80 -66.08 -20.49
N GLU A 218 26.14 -65.31 -19.46
CA GLU A 218 27.23 -65.59 -18.51
C GLU A 218 27.00 -66.93 -17.80
N TYR A 219 25.79 -67.15 -17.25
CA TYR A 219 25.43 -68.43 -16.62
C TYR A 219 25.43 -69.60 -17.62
N SER A 220 25.07 -69.35 -18.88
CA SER A 220 25.17 -70.36 -19.95
C SER A 220 26.63 -70.72 -20.26
N LYS A 221 27.59 -69.81 -20.12
CA LYS A 221 29.03 -70.06 -20.32
C LYS A 221 29.65 -70.74 -19.09
N PHE A 222 29.30 -70.28 -17.89
CA PHE A 222 29.61 -70.97 -16.63
C PHE A 222 29.16 -72.44 -16.64
N MET A 223 27.94 -72.73 -17.10
CA MET A 223 27.42 -74.10 -17.25
C MET A 223 28.14 -74.95 -18.31
N LYS A 224 29.01 -74.36 -19.14
CA LYS A 224 29.91 -75.07 -20.07
C LYS A 224 31.33 -75.24 -19.51
N GLY A 225 31.64 -74.64 -18.35
CA GLY A 225 32.97 -74.69 -17.73
C GLY A 225 33.89 -73.51 -18.10
N GLU A 226 33.33 -72.38 -18.53
CA GLU A 226 34.06 -71.12 -18.70
C GLU A 226 34.04 -70.32 -17.37
N ASP A 227 35.19 -69.82 -16.90
CA ASP A 227 35.35 -69.08 -15.62
C ASP A 227 35.81 -67.62 -15.82
N MET A 228 35.96 -67.16 -17.07
CA MET A 228 36.42 -65.80 -17.43
C MET A 228 35.43 -65.16 -18.40
N PHE A 229 34.99 -63.93 -18.11
CA PHE A 229 33.88 -63.27 -18.82
C PHE A 229 34.19 -61.82 -19.26
N ASP A 230 35.46 -61.41 -19.26
CA ASP A 230 35.89 -60.02 -19.55
C ASP A 230 35.33 -59.50 -20.89
N ASP A 231 35.39 -60.32 -21.95
CA ASP A 231 34.81 -60.06 -23.27
C ASP A 231 33.30 -59.71 -23.23
N MET A 232 32.56 -60.27 -22.26
CA MET A 232 31.13 -59.99 -22.05
C MET A 232 30.90 -58.70 -21.27
N GLY A 233 31.80 -58.36 -20.33
CA GLY A 233 31.76 -57.09 -19.62
C GLY A 233 31.86 -55.91 -20.58
N ASP A 234 32.78 -55.97 -21.54
CA ASP A 234 32.90 -54.97 -22.61
C ASP A 234 31.64 -54.90 -23.48
N VAL A 235 31.03 -56.04 -23.83
CA VAL A 235 29.77 -56.06 -24.61
C VAL A 235 28.60 -55.48 -23.82
N PHE A 236 28.52 -55.74 -22.51
CA PHE A 236 27.50 -55.18 -21.62
C PHE A 236 27.66 -53.65 -21.50
N LEU A 237 28.87 -53.17 -21.23
CA LEU A 237 29.18 -51.73 -21.18
C LEU A 237 28.85 -51.05 -22.51
N ASN A 238 29.22 -51.64 -23.66
CA ASN A 238 28.90 -51.10 -24.98
C ASN A 238 27.40 -51.10 -25.32
N LYS A 239 26.58 -51.95 -24.68
CA LYS A 239 25.10 -51.86 -24.77
C LYS A 239 24.58 -50.76 -23.84
N LEU A 240 25.10 -50.65 -22.62
CA LEU A 240 24.72 -49.66 -21.62
C LEU A 240 25.03 -48.21 -22.06
N THR A 241 26.19 -47.96 -22.65
CA THR A 241 26.58 -46.68 -23.29
C THR A 241 25.57 -46.23 -24.34
N LYS A 242 24.99 -47.17 -25.10
CA LYS A 242 23.98 -46.88 -26.14
C LYS A 242 22.60 -46.62 -25.56
N LEU A 243 22.20 -47.40 -24.56
CA LEU A 243 20.93 -47.25 -23.84
C LEU A 243 20.83 -45.84 -23.23
N TYR A 244 21.85 -45.41 -22.47
CA TYR A 244 21.86 -44.08 -21.85
C TYR A 244 22.32 -42.94 -22.79
N ASN A 245 22.81 -43.24 -24.00
CA ASN A 245 23.44 -42.28 -24.92
C ASN A 245 24.55 -41.40 -24.28
N VAL A 246 25.27 -41.94 -23.29
CA VAL A 246 26.39 -41.28 -22.62
C VAL A 246 27.66 -42.09 -22.83
N ASP A 247 28.63 -41.50 -23.54
CA ASP A 247 30.02 -41.95 -23.56
C ASP A 247 30.90 -41.08 -22.64
N GLU A 248 32.10 -41.57 -22.34
CA GLU A 248 33.08 -40.92 -21.46
C GLU A 248 33.49 -39.53 -22.01
N ALA A 249 33.61 -39.40 -23.33
CA ALA A 249 33.96 -38.15 -24.00
C ALA A 249 32.86 -37.07 -23.89
N LEU A 250 31.58 -37.45 -23.93
CA LEU A 250 30.46 -36.54 -23.67
C LEU A 250 30.45 -36.11 -22.20
N LEU A 251 30.71 -37.03 -21.27
CA LEU A 251 30.79 -36.75 -19.84
C LEU A 251 31.89 -35.73 -19.53
N ASP A 252 33.12 -35.99 -19.99
CA ASP A 252 34.27 -35.07 -19.90
C ASP A 252 33.93 -33.70 -20.52
N SER A 253 33.34 -33.70 -21.70
CA SER A 253 32.95 -32.48 -22.40
C SER A 253 31.86 -31.70 -21.64
N MET A 254 31.02 -32.35 -20.83
CA MET A 254 30.03 -31.66 -19.99
C MET A 254 30.66 -31.19 -18.66
N GLU A 255 31.62 -31.91 -18.07
CA GLU A 255 32.37 -31.40 -16.92
C GLU A 255 33.16 -30.14 -17.32
N GLU A 256 33.86 -30.14 -18.46
CA GLU A 256 34.62 -28.96 -18.90
C GLU A 256 33.70 -27.75 -19.14
N LYS A 257 32.55 -27.94 -19.80
CA LYS A 257 31.54 -26.87 -19.97
C LYS A 257 31.02 -26.37 -18.62
N TYR A 258 30.70 -27.26 -17.69
CA TYR A 258 30.24 -26.89 -16.35
C TYR A 258 31.31 -26.11 -15.57
N LYS A 259 32.57 -26.52 -15.66
CA LYS A 259 33.73 -25.88 -15.04
C LYS A 259 33.99 -24.48 -15.59
N ILE A 260 33.94 -24.32 -16.92
CA ILE A 260 34.00 -23.00 -17.58
C ILE A 260 32.86 -22.11 -17.09
N LEU A 261 31.60 -22.56 -17.20
CA LEU A 261 30.43 -21.77 -16.82
C LEU A 261 30.41 -21.42 -15.31
N SER A 262 30.87 -22.34 -14.45
CA SER A 262 31.02 -22.11 -13.01
C SER A 262 32.08 -21.05 -12.71
N THR A 263 33.23 -21.07 -13.41
CA THR A 263 34.24 -20.00 -13.26
C THR A 263 33.77 -18.66 -13.81
N GLU A 264 33.02 -18.63 -14.92
CA GLU A 264 32.41 -17.42 -15.46
C GLU A 264 31.36 -16.83 -14.50
N LEU A 265 30.47 -17.67 -13.94
CA LEU A 265 29.51 -17.27 -12.91
C LEU A 265 30.21 -16.70 -11.67
N HIS A 266 31.28 -17.32 -11.20
CA HIS A 266 32.04 -16.83 -10.05
C HIS A 266 32.74 -15.49 -10.33
N LEU A 267 33.23 -15.26 -11.56
CA LEU A 267 33.75 -13.94 -11.95
C LEU A 267 32.64 -12.89 -12.02
N LEU A 268 31.52 -13.19 -12.69
CA LEU A 268 30.35 -12.33 -12.79
C LEU A 268 29.76 -11.98 -11.42
N GLU A 269 29.69 -12.93 -10.48
CA GLU A 269 29.22 -12.63 -9.13
C GLU A 269 30.20 -11.71 -8.38
N ASN A 270 31.52 -11.96 -8.46
CA ASN A 270 32.49 -11.10 -7.78
C ASN A 270 32.52 -9.68 -8.37
N ASP A 271 32.48 -9.53 -9.70
CA ASP A 271 32.39 -8.21 -10.36
C ASP A 271 31.05 -7.52 -10.07
N SER A 272 29.94 -8.26 -10.02
CA SER A 272 28.63 -7.73 -9.62
C SER A 272 28.60 -7.29 -8.15
N GLN A 273 29.24 -8.03 -7.24
CA GLN A 273 29.40 -7.62 -5.84
C GLN A 273 30.30 -6.37 -5.72
N ALA A 274 31.36 -6.28 -6.52
CA ALA A 274 32.25 -5.13 -6.59
C ALA A 274 31.52 -3.88 -7.13
N ASP A 275 30.79 -3.98 -8.25
CA ASP A 275 30.05 -2.87 -8.83
C ASP A 275 28.83 -2.46 -7.98
N ARG A 276 28.15 -3.43 -7.35
CA ARG A 276 27.12 -3.14 -6.35
C ARG A 276 27.71 -2.38 -5.15
N LEU A 277 28.94 -2.69 -4.75
CA LEU A 277 29.64 -1.99 -3.67
C LEU A 277 30.14 -0.59 -4.07
N THR A 278 30.69 -0.39 -5.27
CA THR A 278 31.04 0.95 -5.79
C THR A 278 29.79 1.81 -5.96
N THR A 279 28.72 1.27 -6.56
CA THR A 279 27.43 1.95 -6.72
C THR A 279 26.84 2.35 -5.36
N LYS A 280 26.86 1.49 -4.34
CA LYS A 280 26.41 1.84 -2.99
C LYS A 280 27.32 2.88 -2.31
N ARG A 281 28.64 2.84 -2.55
CA ARG A 281 29.59 3.87 -2.08
C ARG A 281 29.31 5.24 -2.75
N MET A 282 29.09 5.28 -4.07
CA MET A 282 28.73 6.50 -4.80
C MET A 282 27.39 7.06 -4.34
N LEU A 283 26.37 6.21 -4.11
CA LEU A 283 25.07 6.64 -3.58
C LEU A 283 25.22 7.24 -2.17
N ARG A 284 26.02 6.62 -1.29
CA ARG A 284 26.32 7.17 0.04
C ARG A 284 26.97 8.55 -0.05
N VAL A 285 27.94 8.74 -0.95
CA VAL A 285 28.60 10.03 -1.15
C VAL A 285 27.60 11.09 -1.65
N LYS A 286 26.75 10.77 -2.64
CA LYS A 286 25.69 11.68 -3.11
C LYS A 286 24.77 12.11 -1.97
N VAL A 287 24.18 11.15 -1.25
CA VAL A 287 23.29 11.42 -0.11
C VAL A 287 23.98 12.25 0.99
N GLN A 288 25.27 12.02 1.24
CA GLN A 288 26.04 12.80 2.22
C GLN A 288 26.31 14.25 1.74
N THR A 289 26.51 14.46 0.43
CA THR A 289 26.58 15.79 -0.18
C THR A 289 25.24 16.50 -0.14
N ASP A 290 24.15 15.81 -0.49
CA ASP A 290 22.79 16.38 -0.50
C ASP A 290 22.34 16.76 0.92
N LEU A 291 22.63 15.91 1.92
CA LEU A 291 22.38 16.22 3.34
C LEU A 291 23.16 17.47 3.79
N LYS A 292 24.42 17.62 3.38
CA LYS A 292 25.22 18.83 3.67
C LYS A 292 24.62 20.09 3.01
N ASN A 293 24.09 19.96 1.79
CA ASN A 293 23.43 21.04 1.06
C ASN A 293 22.08 21.43 1.69
N LEU A 294 21.31 20.45 2.18
CA LEU A 294 20.05 20.68 2.90
C LEU A 294 20.29 21.36 4.26
N LEU A 295 21.33 20.97 5.00
CA LEU A 295 21.70 21.64 6.26
C LEU A 295 22.14 23.09 6.04
N SER A 296 22.96 23.37 5.02
CA SER A 296 23.38 24.75 4.72
C SER A 296 22.22 25.61 4.19
N TYR A 297 21.27 25.02 3.47
CA TYR A 297 20.02 25.67 3.09
C TYR A 297 19.14 25.97 4.32
N GLN A 298 19.02 25.02 5.26
CA GLN A 298 18.28 25.21 6.51
C GLN A 298 18.89 26.36 7.34
N SER A 299 20.20 26.37 7.60
CA SER A 299 20.83 27.48 8.34
C SER A 299 20.66 28.85 7.66
N ARG A 300 20.51 28.88 6.32
CA ARG A 300 20.18 30.11 5.58
C ARG A 300 18.71 30.51 5.74
N LEU A 301 17.78 29.56 5.86
CA LEU A 301 16.39 29.86 6.21
C LEU A 301 16.26 30.33 7.67
N ASP A 302 16.97 29.70 8.61
CA ASP A 302 16.93 30.08 10.03
C ASP A 302 17.46 31.50 10.25
N SER A 303 18.58 31.86 9.61
CA SER A 303 19.13 33.23 9.65
C SER A 303 18.28 34.26 8.92
N PHE A 304 17.63 33.89 7.80
CA PHE A 304 16.66 34.76 7.14
C PHE A 304 15.40 34.98 7.98
N LYS A 305 14.89 33.92 8.64
CA LYS A 305 13.77 33.98 9.57
C LYS A 305 14.09 34.89 10.76
N ALA A 306 15.26 34.72 11.39
CA ALA A 306 15.71 35.60 12.48
C ALA A 306 15.82 37.07 12.03
N SER A 307 16.26 37.34 10.79
CA SER A 307 16.29 38.71 10.25
C SER A 307 14.89 39.29 10.01
N LEU A 308 13.90 38.48 9.64
CA LEU A 308 12.50 38.90 9.54
C LEU A 308 11.87 39.13 10.92
N GLU A 309 12.15 38.27 11.90
CA GLU A 309 11.65 38.42 13.28
C GLU A 309 12.24 39.66 13.96
N CYS A 310 13.51 39.98 13.70
CA CYS A 310 14.15 41.22 14.15
C CYS A 310 13.46 42.46 13.57
N LYS A 311 13.28 42.51 12.24
CA LYS A 311 12.55 43.59 11.55
C LYS A 311 11.09 43.73 11.95
N TYR A 312 10.44 42.61 12.28
CA TYR A 312 9.07 42.64 12.80
C TYR A 312 9.02 43.28 14.19
N SER A 313 10.00 42.99 15.07
CA SER A 313 10.13 43.68 16.36
C SER A 313 10.39 45.18 16.15
N GLU A 314 11.38 45.54 15.32
CA GLU A 314 11.74 46.93 15.02
C GLU A 314 10.51 47.75 14.55
N LEU A 315 9.71 47.20 13.63
CA LEU A 315 8.48 47.84 13.14
C LEU A 315 7.33 47.83 14.15
N SER A 316 7.26 46.83 15.04
CA SER A 316 6.28 46.80 16.13
C SER A 316 6.61 47.85 17.20
N ASP A 317 7.88 48.05 17.51
CA ASP A 317 8.36 49.07 18.44
C ASP A 317 8.17 50.49 17.86
N GLU A 318 8.40 50.67 16.55
CA GLU A 318 8.07 51.90 15.82
C GLU A 318 6.55 52.16 15.79
N GLN A 319 5.73 51.12 15.65
CA GLN A 319 4.26 51.25 15.72
C GLN A 319 3.80 51.65 17.14
N GLU A 320 4.26 50.98 18.20
CA GLU A 320 3.85 51.31 19.58
C GLU A 320 4.29 52.74 19.97
N THR A 321 5.49 53.15 19.60
CA THR A 321 5.98 54.51 19.88
C THR A 321 5.23 55.59 19.08
N THR A 322 4.87 55.33 17.82
CA THR A 322 4.05 56.27 17.02
C THR A 322 2.59 56.32 17.48
N GLU A 323 1.99 55.20 17.90
CA GLU A 323 0.66 55.17 18.53
C GLU A 323 0.64 55.94 19.86
N SER A 324 1.66 55.77 20.70
CA SER A 324 1.83 56.50 21.96
C SER A 324 1.99 58.01 21.75
N HIS A 325 2.78 58.44 20.76
CA HIS A 325 2.91 59.84 20.39
C HIS A 325 1.59 60.43 19.84
N LEU A 326 0.85 59.66 19.03
CA LEU A 326 -0.44 60.05 18.49
C LEU A 326 -1.52 60.19 19.58
N GLU A 327 -1.52 59.33 20.60
CA GLU A 327 -2.44 59.48 21.75
C GLU A 327 -2.05 60.67 22.65
N SER A 328 -0.75 60.96 22.79
CA SER A 328 -0.25 62.15 23.48
C SER A 328 -0.72 63.43 22.77
N LEU A 329 -0.60 63.51 21.44
CA LEU A 329 -1.10 64.63 20.64
C LEU A 329 -2.63 64.77 20.69
N LYS A 330 -3.39 63.68 20.81
CA LYS A 330 -4.84 63.75 21.09
C LYS A 330 -5.11 64.33 22.48
N HIS A 331 -4.29 64.02 23.48
CA HIS A 331 -4.45 64.57 24.82
C HIS A 331 -4.25 66.09 24.80
N GLU A 332 -3.12 66.56 24.27
CA GLU A 332 -2.82 67.98 24.07
C GLU A 332 -3.92 68.70 23.26
N GLN A 333 -4.41 68.08 22.17
CA GLN A 333 -5.52 68.64 21.39
C GLN A 333 -6.79 68.80 22.23
N ASN A 334 -7.13 67.82 23.07
CA ASN A 334 -8.31 67.88 23.93
C ASN A 334 -8.14 68.93 25.04
N GLU A 335 -6.96 69.04 25.66
CA GLU A 335 -6.64 70.08 26.64
C GLU A 335 -6.73 71.48 26.03
N LEU A 336 -6.09 71.70 24.87
CA LEU A 336 -6.17 72.97 24.12
C LEU A 336 -7.61 73.30 23.71
N GLN A 337 -8.42 72.31 23.32
CA GLN A 337 -9.82 72.52 22.99
C GLN A 337 -10.67 72.84 24.24
N GLN A 338 -10.36 72.26 25.40
CA GLN A 338 -11.00 72.64 26.68
C GLN A 338 -10.60 74.05 27.11
N LEU A 339 -9.31 74.41 27.01
CA LEU A 339 -8.80 75.74 27.32
C LEU A 339 -9.47 76.80 26.43
N LEU A 340 -9.58 76.54 25.12
CA LEU A 340 -10.26 77.43 24.18
C LEU A 340 -11.78 77.54 24.45
N LYS A 341 -12.45 76.44 24.83
CA LYS A 341 -13.86 76.48 25.29
C LYS A 341 -14.04 77.29 26.58
N ASN A 342 -13.04 77.31 27.45
CA ASN A 342 -13.05 78.04 28.73
C ASN A 342 -12.56 79.50 28.60
N GLN A 343 -12.05 79.91 27.44
CA GLN A 343 -11.51 81.24 27.21
C GLN A 343 -12.63 82.29 27.10
N LYS A 344 -12.69 83.21 28.07
CA LYS A 344 -13.78 84.21 28.21
C LYS A 344 -13.78 85.35 27.18
N PHE A 345 -12.79 85.41 26.28
CA PHE A 345 -12.62 86.47 25.30
C PHE A 345 -12.23 85.88 23.95
N THR A 346 -13.00 86.20 22.91
CA THR A 346 -12.70 85.84 21.52
C THR A 346 -11.43 86.57 21.05
N PRO A 347 -10.64 86.07 20.09
CA PRO A 347 -9.57 86.85 19.45
C PRO A 347 -10.04 88.24 18.97
N ALA A 348 -11.27 88.36 18.44
CA ALA A 348 -11.88 89.64 18.08
C ALA A 348 -12.14 90.58 19.27
N ASP A 349 -12.42 90.05 20.47
CA ASP A 349 -12.49 90.85 21.71
C ASP A 349 -11.10 91.34 22.13
N VAL A 350 -10.07 90.49 22.02
CA VAL A 350 -8.68 90.85 22.31
C VAL A 350 -8.19 91.93 21.34
N GLU A 351 -8.52 91.84 20.06
CA GLU A 351 -8.25 92.91 19.07
C GLU A 351 -8.99 94.21 19.43
N ARG A 352 -10.27 94.14 19.82
CA ARG A 352 -11.04 95.31 20.24
C ARG A 352 -10.41 95.99 21.45
N ILE A 353 -10.12 95.23 22.51
CA ILE A 353 -9.46 95.74 23.74
C ILE A 353 -8.06 96.30 23.42
N THR A 354 -7.32 95.69 22.49
CA THR A 354 -6.00 96.19 22.05
C THR A 354 -6.11 97.49 21.24
N ARG A 355 -7.22 97.67 20.49
CA ARG A 355 -7.52 98.90 19.77
C ARG A 355 -7.90 100.03 20.74
N GLU A 356 -8.85 99.77 21.63
CA GLU A 356 -9.27 100.69 22.70
C GLU A 356 -8.07 101.11 23.59
N LYS A 357 -7.18 100.15 23.95
CA LYS A 357 -5.93 100.44 24.67
C LYS A 357 -5.02 101.39 23.89
N ARG A 358 -4.87 101.19 22.57
CA ARG A 358 -4.03 102.05 21.72
C ARG A 358 -4.62 103.46 21.60
N GLU A 359 -5.93 103.58 21.46
CA GLU A 359 -6.66 104.85 21.41
C GLU A 359 -6.52 105.59 22.76
N LEU A 360 -6.74 104.92 23.89
CA LEU A 360 -6.51 105.49 25.22
C LEU A 360 -5.05 105.91 25.42
N GLN A 361 -4.08 105.13 24.96
CA GLN A 361 -2.66 105.48 25.05
C GLN A 361 -2.30 106.69 24.17
N GLN A 362 -2.93 106.85 22.99
CA GLN A 362 -2.82 108.07 22.18
C GLN A 362 -3.46 109.29 22.86
N THR A 363 -4.64 109.15 23.48
CA THR A 363 -5.25 110.28 24.22
C THR A 363 -4.38 110.71 25.40
N ILE A 364 -3.80 109.78 26.16
CA ILE A 364 -2.84 110.06 27.23
C ILE A 364 -1.64 110.84 26.67
N SER A 365 -1.00 110.38 25.59
CA SER A 365 0.13 111.10 24.98
C SER A 365 -0.25 112.51 24.50
N SER A 366 -1.47 112.70 23.96
CA SER A 366 -1.94 114.03 23.54
C SER A 366 -2.20 114.97 24.72
N LEU A 367 -2.74 114.45 25.82
CA LEU A 367 -2.99 115.21 27.05
C LEU A 367 -1.70 115.55 27.79
N SER A 368 -0.74 114.60 27.85
CA SER A 368 0.61 114.86 28.38
C SER A 368 1.33 115.94 27.60
N LYS A 369 1.26 115.93 26.26
CA LYS A 369 1.82 117.03 25.47
C LYS A 369 1.09 118.36 25.71
N SER A 370 -0.23 118.36 25.76
CA SER A 370 -1.01 119.57 26.06
C SER A 370 -0.75 120.13 27.46
N LEU A 371 -0.32 119.29 28.41
CA LEU A 371 0.17 119.72 29.72
C LEU A 371 1.55 120.38 29.60
N GLU A 372 2.49 119.72 28.91
CA GLU A 372 3.86 120.22 28.68
C GLU A 372 3.87 121.57 27.93
N ASP A 373 3.05 121.71 26.87
CA ASP A 373 2.85 122.96 26.13
C ASP A 373 2.28 124.08 27.06
N ALA A 374 1.41 123.74 28.02
CA ALA A 374 0.81 124.68 28.96
C ALA A 374 1.75 125.05 30.14
N GLU A 375 2.54 124.11 30.64
CA GLU A 375 3.60 124.37 31.63
C GLU A 375 4.70 125.26 31.03
N GLN A 376 5.06 125.03 29.76
CA GLN A 376 5.97 125.90 29.02
C GLN A 376 5.39 127.30 28.77
N HIS A 377 4.08 127.43 28.52
CA HIS A 377 3.41 128.75 28.43
C HIS A 377 3.50 129.51 29.76
N LYS A 378 3.11 128.86 30.86
CA LYS A 378 3.18 129.41 32.22
C LYS A 378 4.62 129.86 32.55
N TRP A 379 5.62 129.04 32.27
CA TRP A 379 7.04 129.37 32.51
C TRP A 379 7.49 130.61 31.71
N ASN A 380 7.01 130.75 30.47
CA ASN A 380 7.28 131.93 29.65
C ASN A 380 6.63 133.21 30.23
N GLU A 381 5.42 133.09 30.78
CA GLU A 381 4.73 134.18 31.49
C GLU A 381 5.40 134.54 32.82
N GLU A 382 5.85 133.55 33.61
CA GLU A 382 6.62 133.76 34.84
C GLU A 382 7.94 134.50 34.54
N ILE A 383 8.65 134.15 33.46
CA ILE A 383 9.84 134.89 32.99
C ILE A 383 9.50 136.30 32.51
N ALA A 384 8.37 136.50 31.83
CA ALA A 384 7.95 137.83 31.38
C ALA A 384 7.59 138.74 32.57
N LEU A 385 6.93 138.19 33.59
CA LEU A 385 6.57 138.87 34.83
C LEU A 385 7.81 139.23 35.65
N ALA A 386 8.78 138.31 35.81
CA ALA A 386 10.05 138.59 36.46
C ALA A 386 10.83 139.74 35.79
N LYS A 387 10.92 139.75 34.45
CA LYS A 387 11.53 140.83 33.65
C LYS A 387 10.76 142.16 33.71
N PHE A 388 9.48 142.14 34.07
CA PHE A 388 8.70 143.34 34.34
C PHE A 388 8.96 143.85 35.77
N ASN A 389 9.05 142.95 36.75
CA ASN A 389 9.35 143.31 38.14
C ASN A 389 10.74 143.94 38.27
N GLU A 390 11.77 143.37 37.64
CA GLU A 390 13.13 143.93 37.57
C GLU A 390 13.12 145.39 37.05
N LYS A 391 12.31 145.68 36.01
CA LYS A 391 12.17 147.04 35.48
C LYS A 391 11.42 147.98 36.44
N ALA A 392 10.44 147.46 37.17
CA ALA A 392 9.72 148.22 38.19
C ALA A 392 10.62 148.53 39.40
N GLU A 393 11.40 147.56 39.87
CA GLU A 393 12.43 147.72 40.92
C GLU A 393 13.47 148.76 40.52
N LEU A 394 14.00 148.71 39.30
CA LEU A 394 14.93 149.71 38.79
C LEU A 394 14.32 151.13 38.80
N LYS A 395 13.03 151.27 38.44
CA LYS A 395 12.34 152.57 38.49
C LYS A 395 12.06 153.05 39.91
N VAL A 396 11.74 152.15 40.84
CA VAL A 396 11.60 152.48 42.27
C VAL A 396 12.95 152.84 42.89
N ALA A 397 14.04 152.16 42.52
CA ALA A 397 15.39 152.48 42.96
C ALA A 397 15.88 153.85 42.43
N GLU A 398 15.59 154.18 41.16
CA GLU A 398 15.80 155.53 40.61
C GLU A 398 15.01 156.59 41.41
N TYR A 399 13.72 156.33 41.66
CA TYR A 399 12.84 157.23 42.41
C TYR A 399 13.32 157.44 43.86
N HIS A 400 13.63 156.36 44.60
CA HIS A 400 14.18 156.46 45.96
C HIS A 400 15.52 157.20 46.01
N LYS A 401 16.38 157.04 44.99
CA LYS A 401 17.65 157.77 44.86
C LYS A 401 17.42 159.26 44.63
N LEU A 402 16.39 159.62 43.86
CA LEU A 402 15.96 161.00 43.66
C LEU A 402 15.36 161.61 44.94
N ALA A 403 14.45 160.89 45.60
CA ALA A 403 13.80 161.33 46.83
C ALA A 403 14.79 161.50 48.01
N ARG A 404 15.78 160.60 48.14
CA ARG A 404 16.92 160.78 49.07
C ARG A 404 17.73 162.04 48.73
N LYS A 405 18.02 162.30 47.46
CA LYS A 405 18.75 163.52 47.03
C LYS A 405 17.97 164.81 47.31
N LEU A 406 16.64 164.75 47.32
CA LEU A 406 15.75 165.88 47.62
C LEU A 406 15.42 166.06 49.11
N LYS A 407 16.03 165.25 50.01
CA LYS A 407 15.71 165.20 51.45
C LYS A 407 14.23 164.90 51.76
N LEU A 408 13.62 163.98 50.99
CA LEU A 408 12.25 163.49 51.17
C LEU A 408 12.17 162.09 51.82
N ILE A 409 13.29 161.35 51.85
CA ILE A 409 13.44 160.03 52.48
C ILE A 409 14.78 160.03 53.25
N PRO A 410 14.84 159.56 54.51
CA PRO A 410 13.76 158.96 55.32
C PRO A 410 12.71 159.97 55.79
N LEU A 411 11.65 159.47 56.46
CA LEU A 411 10.54 160.25 57.07
C LEU A 411 10.99 161.44 57.93
N SER A 412 12.20 161.39 58.50
CA SER A 412 12.81 162.42 59.35
C SER A 412 13.67 163.45 58.59
N ALA A 413 13.66 163.44 57.26
CA ALA A 413 14.39 164.40 56.44
C ALA A 413 13.65 165.75 56.31
N GLU A 414 14.41 166.85 56.21
CA GLU A 414 13.91 168.24 56.35
C GLU A 414 12.72 168.60 55.44
N ASN A 415 12.63 168.03 54.23
CA ASN A 415 11.57 168.35 53.27
C ASN A 415 10.40 167.34 53.29
N ALA A 416 10.47 166.28 54.11
CA ALA A 416 9.47 165.19 54.09
C ALA A 416 8.12 165.56 54.71
N CYS A 417 8.07 166.61 55.55
CA CYS A 417 6.86 167.19 56.14
C CYS A 417 5.87 166.21 56.79
N GLY A 418 6.33 165.04 57.25
CA GLY A 418 5.50 164.02 57.90
C GLY A 418 4.79 163.04 56.97
N HIS A 419 5.09 163.02 55.67
CA HIS A 419 4.52 162.06 54.71
C HIS A 419 5.52 160.97 54.31
N ASP A 420 5.03 159.72 54.17
CA ASP A 420 5.85 158.60 53.67
C ASP A 420 5.91 158.65 52.13
N PHE A 421 7.13 158.84 51.62
CA PHE A 421 7.43 158.81 50.18
C PHE A 421 8.13 157.52 49.74
N GLU A 422 8.24 156.50 50.62
CA GLU A 422 8.82 155.21 50.27
C GLU A 422 7.84 154.32 49.48
N ILE A 423 7.98 154.31 48.15
CA ILE A 423 7.30 153.30 47.32
C ILE A 423 7.90 151.93 47.66
N ARG A 424 7.09 151.03 48.24
CA ARG A 424 7.40 149.61 48.40
C ARG A 424 6.74 148.84 47.26
N LEU A 425 7.48 148.01 46.52
CA LEU A 425 6.82 147.05 45.62
C LEU A 425 6.09 146.02 46.48
N PHE A 426 4.82 145.81 46.20
CA PHE A 426 4.09 144.64 46.69
C PHE A 426 4.37 143.49 45.72
N GLU A 427 5.17 142.50 46.13
CA GLU A 427 5.19 141.20 45.46
C GLU A 427 3.81 140.57 45.64
N SER A 428 2.97 140.67 44.61
CA SER A 428 1.57 140.22 44.66
C SER A 428 1.45 138.70 44.51
N GLY A 429 2.01 137.99 45.49
CA GLY A 429 1.80 136.56 45.72
C GLY A 429 2.51 135.63 44.73
N THR A 430 3.29 134.69 45.28
CA THR A 430 3.40 133.38 44.65
C THR A 430 1.99 132.80 44.55
N MET A 431 1.39 132.81 43.35
CA MET A 431 0.07 132.25 43.12
C MET A 431 0.02 130.81 43.65
N ASP A 432 -0.92 130.54 44.55
CA ASP A 432 -1.10 129.22 45.16
C ASP A 432 -1.16 128.16 44.06
N GLN A 433 -0.11 127.34 43.95
CA GLN A 433 -0.08 126.19 43.06
C GLN A 433 -1.05 125.15 43.62
N HIS A 434 -2.32 125.35 43.27
CA HIS A 434 -3.42 124.48 43.62
C HIS A 434 -3.03 123.06 43.25
N LYS A 435 -2.84 122.22 44.27
CA LYS A 435 -2.57 120.80 44.09
C LYS A 435 -3.83 120.13 43.53
N VAL A 436 -4.01 120.23 42.22
CA VAL A 436 -4.95 119.42 41.46
C VAL A 436 -4.43 117.98 41.53
N LYS A 437 -4.78 117.30 42.63
CA LYS A 437 -4.80 115.84 42.68
C LYS A 437 -5.75 115.39 41.59
N ILE A 438 -5.21 115.05 40.42
CA ILE A 438 -5.94 114.26 39.44
C ILE A 438 -6.06 112.86 40.04
N GLN A 439 -7.04 112.69 40.91
CA GLN A 439 -7.37 111.43 41.56
C GLN A 439 -8.09 110.56 40.54
N VAL A 440 -7.35 110.06 39.54
CA VAL A 440 -7.80 109.00 38.66
C VAL A 440 -8.04 107.79 39.55
N LEU A 441 -9.32 107.59 39.89
CA LEU A 441 -9.79 106.54 40.77
C LEU A 441 -10.46 105.49 39.87
N PRO A 442 -9.70 104.60 39.22
CA PRO A 442 -10.31 103.51 38.48
C PRO A 442 -11.02 102.63 39.49
N ARG A 443 -12.35 102.64 39.48
CA ARG A 443 -13.16 101.64 40.18
C ARG A 443 -13.04 100.30 39.46
N PHE A 444 -11.86 99.69 39.54
CA PHE A 444 -11.73 98.25 39.35
C PHE A 444 -12.52 97.58 40.48
N ASN A 445 -13.58 96.86 40.13
CA ASN A 445 -14.23 95.96 41.08
C ASN A 445 -13.18 94.96 41.58
N SER A 446 -13.24 94.61 42.87
CA SER A 446 -12.32 93.65 43.53
C SER A 446 -12.10 92.39 42.69
N ASP A 447 -13.17 91.94 42.06
CA ASP A 447 -13.27 90.70 41.31
C ASP A 447 -12.39 90.72 40.06
N THR A 448 -12.24 91.89 39.41
CA THR A 448 -11.33 92.04 38.26
C THR A 448 -9.86 91.97 38.68
N LEU A 449 -9.51 92.52 39.84
CA LEU A 449 -8.15 92.45 40.37
C LEU A 449 -7.81 91.05 40.89
N SER A 450 -8.81 90.37 41.46
CA SER A 450 -8.75 88.96 41.87
C SER A 450 -8.53 88.03 40.67
N MET A 451 -9.31 88.20 39.59
CA MET A 451 -9.14 87.43 38.35
C MET A 451 -7.77 87.65 37.68
N ILE A 452 -7.22 88.88 37.69
CA ILE A 452 -5.89 89.15 37.14
C ILE A 452 -4.80 88.49 38.00
N LYS A 453 -4.92 88.50 39.34
CA LYS A 453 -4.01 87.75 40.21
C LYS A 453 -4.10 86.24 40.01
N ALA A 454 -5.30 85.69 39.82
CA ALA A 454 -5.49 84.26 39.54
C ALA A 454 -4.87 83.86 38.19
N GLY A 455 -5.04 84.67 37.14
CA GLY A 455 -4.45 84.40 35.82
C GLY A 455 -2.92 84.43 35.80
N LEU A 456 -2.29 85.32 36.57
CA LEU A 456 -0.82 85.39 36.71
C LEU A 456 -0.24 84.27 37.59
N LEU A 457 -1.06 83.58 38.38
CA LEU A 457 -0.69 82.39 39.16
C LEU A 457 -0.92 81.07 38.40
N TYR A 458 -1.36 81.14 37.14
CA TYR A 458 -1.59 79.99 36.25
C TYR A 458 -0.68 80.01 35.00
N LEU A 459 0.37 80.85 35.03
CA LEU A 459 1.36 81.04 33.96
C LEU A 459 2.80 80.87 34.48
N TYR A 460 2.96 80.07 35.54
CA TYR A 460 4.22 79.62 36.14
C TYR A 460 4.03 78.25 36.78
#